data_AF-A0A396JC89-F1
#
_entry.id   AF-A0A396JC89-F1
#
_cell.length_a   1.000
_cell.length_b   1.000
_cell.length_c   1.000
_cell.angle_alpha   90.00
_cell.angle_beta   90.00
_cell.angle_gamma   90.00
#
_symmetry.space_group_name_H-M   'P 1'
#
loop_
_entity.id
_entity.type
_entity.pdbx_description
1 polymer ?
#
loop_
_entity_poly.entity_id
_entity_poly.type
_entity_poly.pdbx_seq_one_letter_code
_entity_poly.pdbx_strand_id
1 'polypeptide(L)'
;MILTLNELPESQRADAVSSMVYEASARIRDPVYGCAGAICHLQKEVNELQAQLAKSQAELINMQLQQSNLLALICMEMKETPNESPQQSMDNFISSPAYSSDYQNNLNFFEDNTSQNSLWEPLWT
;
A
#
# COMPACT_ATOMS: atom_id res chain seq x y z
N MET A 1 31.26 -29.38 0.32
CA MET A 1 30.25 -30.13 1.11
C MET A 1 30.83 -30.76 2.35
N ILE A 2 31.72 -31.76 2.30
CA ILE A 2 32.23 -32.39 3.53
C ILE A 2 33.18 -31.45 4.30
N LEU A 3 34.04 -30.71 3.60
CA LEU A 3 34.93 -29.73 4.22
C LEU A 3 34.17 -28.57 4.86
N THR A 4 33.13 -28.07 4.18
CA THR A 4 32.29 -26.96 4.66
C THR A 4 31.49 -27.30 5.92
N LEU A 5 31.14 -28.57 6.14
CA LEU A 5 30.46 -28.98 7.37
C LEU A 5 31.40 -29.02 8.58
N ASN A 6 32.66 -29.39 8.39
CA ASN A 6 33.64 -29.46 9.48
C ASN A 6 34.09 -28.08 9.99
N GLU A 7 33.91 -27.05 9.17
CA GLU A 7 34.19 -25.65 9.52
C GLU A 7 33.04 -24.99 10.30
N LEU A 8 31.85 -25.63 10.35
CA LEU A 8 30.70 -25.12 11.07
C LEU A 8 30.69 -25.63 12.53
N PRO A 9 30.22 -24.79 13.48
CA PRO A 9 29.89 -25.24 14.83
C PRO A 9 28.93 -26.43 14.78
N GLU A 10 29.08 -27.36 15.72
CA GLU A 10 28.30 -28.60 15.75
C GLU A 10 26.78 -28.38 15.72
N SER A 11 26.32 -27.32 16.39
CA SER A 11 24.91 -26.93 16.42
C SER A 11 24.33 -26.56 15.04
N GLN A 12 25.16 -26.09 14.10
CA GLN A 12 24.73 -25.64 12.77
C GLN A 12 24.90 -26.72 11.70
N ARG A 13 25.67 -27.78 11.98
CA ARG A 13 25.94 -28.85 11.01
C ARG A 13 24.68 -29.57 10.55
N ALA A 14 23.73 -29.81 11.46
CA ALA A 14 22.47 -30.50 11.12
C ALA A 14 21.62 -29.68 10.14
N ASP A 15 21.55 -28.36 10.35
CA ASP A 15 20.84 -27.43 9.46
C ASP A 15 21.52 -27.34 8.08
N ALA A 16 22.85 -27.20 8.06
CA ALA A 16 23.62 -27.17 6.83
C ALA A 16 23.46 -28.46 6.00
N VAL A 17 23.44 -29.63 6.65
CA VAL A 17 23.14 -30.91 5.96
C VAL A 17 21.74 -30.89 5.36
N SER A 18 20.75 -30.36 6.10
CA SER A 18 19.38 -30.25 5.61
C SER A 18 19.28 -29.35 4.37
N SER A 19 19.97 -28.21 4.36
CA SER A 19 20.06 -27.32 3.18
C SER A 19 20.76 -28.02 2.00
N MET A 20 21.86 -28.73 2.24
CA MET A 20 22.55 -29.49 1.20
C MET A 20 21.66 -30.59 0.58
N VAL A 21 20.87 -31.29 1.40
CA VAL A 21 19.90 -32.30 0.93
C VAL A 21 18.80 -31.64 0.12
N TYR A 22 18.29 -30.49 0.56
CA TYR A 22 17.30 -29.71 -0.19
C TYR A 22 17.84 -29.29 -1.57
N GLU A 23 19.05 -28.72 -1.63
CA GLU A 23 19.68 -28.29 -2.89
C GLU A 23 19.89 -29.47 -3.85
N ALA A 24 20.38 -30.60 -3.34
CA ALA A 24 20.56 -31.82 -4.13
C ALA A 24 19.21 -32.32 -4.66
N SER A 25 18.18 -32.35 -3.82
CA SER A 25 16.83 -32.75 -4.21
C SER A 25 16.23 -31.81 -5.26
N ALA A 26 16.48 -30.51 -5.15
CA ALA A 26 16.04 -29.53 -6.13
C ALA A 26 16.74 -29.75 -7.48
N ARG A 27 18.05 -30.02 -7.50
CA ARG A 27 18.79 -30.35 -8.74
C ARG A 27 18.36 -31.66 -9.38
N ILE A 28 17.88 -32.64 -8.61
CA ILE A 28 17.30 -33.87 -9.18
C ILE A 28 16.00 -33.57 -9.92
N ARG A 29 15.15 -32.72 -9.35
CA ARG A 29 13.86 -32.33 -9.96
C ARG A 29 14.04 -31.37 -11.15
N ASP A 30 14.96 -30.42 -11.02
CA ASP A 30 15.32 -29.44 -12.05
C ASP A 30 16.85 -29.43 -12.23
N PRO A 31 17.37 -30.21 -13.20
CA PRO A 31 18.80 -30.32 -13.43
C PRO A 31 19.49 -29.03 -13.88
N VAL A 32 18.74 -28.08 -14.42
CA VAL A 32 19.30 -26.85 -14.99
C VAL A 32 19.31 -25.75 -13.92
N TYR A 33 18.17 -25.51 -13.26
CA TYR A 33 18.04 -24.38 -12.34
C TYR A 33 17.94 -24.77 -10.87
N GLY A 34 17.60 -26.03 -10.53
CA GLY A 34 17.54 -26.52 -9.16
C GLY A 34 16.79 -25.59 -8.20
N CYS A 35 17.43 -25.19 -7.10
CA CYS A 35 16.86 -24.24 -6.13
C CYS A 35 16.80 -22.79 -6.67
N ALA A 36 17.65 -22.42 -7.63
CA ALA A 36 17.59 -21.09 -8.24
C ALA A 36 16.28 -20.91 -9.04
N GLY A 37 15.75 -21.98 -9.64
CA GLY A 37 14.44 -21.96 -10.29
C GLY A 37 13.31 -21.61 -9.30
N ALA A 38 13.35 -22.18 -8.10
CA ALA A 38 12.40 -21.86 -7.04
C ALA A 38 12.53 -20.41 -6.56
N ILE A 39 13.76 -19.90 -6.42
CA ILE A 39 14.02 -18.49 -6.07
C ILE A 39 13.42 -17.56 -7.13
N CYS A 40 13.71 -17.81 -8.41
CA CYS A 40 13.19 -16.99 -9.51
C CYS A 40 11.66 -17.00 -9.56
N HIS A 41 11.03 -18.15 -9.27
CA HIS A 41 9.58 -18.26 -9.22
C HIS A 41 8.99 -17.41 -8.10
N LEU A 42 9.53 -17.53 -6.89
CA LEU A 42 9.10 -16.72 -5.74
C LEU A 42 9.30 -15.22 -5.98
N GLN A 43 10.43 -14.83 -6.58
CA GLN A 43 10.68 -13.42 -6.95
C GLN A 43 9.61 -12.90 -7.94
N LYS A 44 9.22 -13.73 -8.92
CA LYS A 44 8.13 -13.37 -9.84
C LYS A 44 6.79 -13.21 -9.12
N GLU A 45 6.46 -14.13 -8.21
CA GLU A 45 5.22 -14.05 -7.43
C GLU A 45 5.17 -12.80 -6.55
N VAL A 46 6.28 -12.47 -5.88
CA VAL A 46 6.40 -11.23 -5.10
C VAL A 46 6.17 -10.00 -5.97
N ASN A 47 6.81 -9.94 -7.14
CA ASN A 47 6.64 -8.81 -8.07
C ASN A 47 5.19 -8.68 -8.57
N GLU A 48 4.54 -9.79 -8.89
CA GLU A 48 3.14 -9.81 -9.31
C GLU A 48 2.22 -9.30 -8.19
N LEU A 49 2.42 -9.76 -6.95
CA LEU A 49 1.65 -9.29 -5.79
C LEU A 49 1.86 -7.80 -5.52
N GLN A 50 3.09 -7.31 -5.66
CA GLN A 50 3.41 -5.89 -5.53
C GLN A 50 2.70 -5.06 -6.63
N ALA A 51 2.67 -5.54 -7.86
CA ALA A 51 1.96 -4.88 -8.96
C ALA A 51 0.44 -4.82 -8.70
N GLN A 52 -0.15 -5.91 -8.18
CA GLN A 52 -1.57 -5.94 -7.81
C GLN A 52 -1.89 -4.97 -6.67
N LEU A 53 -1.01 -4.89 -5.66
CA LEU A 53 -1.15 -3.94 -4.57
C LEU A 53 -1.12 -2.49 -5.10
N ALA A 54 -0.13 -2.16 -5.92
CA ALA A 54 -0.01 -0.83 -6.52
C ALA A 54 -1.23 -0.46 -7.37
N LYS A 55 -1.75 -1.42 -8.14
CA LYS A 55 -2.99 -1.24 -8.92
C LYS A 55 -4.18 -0.94 -8.03
N SER A 56 -4.40 -1.74 -6.98
CA SER A 56 -5.54 -1.55 -6.06
C SER A 56 -5.45 -0.20 -5.33
N GLN A 57 -4.25 0.21 -4.93
CA GLN A 57 -4.02 1.53 -4.33
C GLN A 57 -4.35 2.67 -5.31
N ALA A 58 -3.91 2.56 -6.57
CA ALA A 58 -4.24 3.55 -7.59
C ALA A 58 -5.74 3.64 -7.87
N GLU A 59 -6.45 2.52 -7.88
CA GLU A 59 -7.92 2.47 -8.01
C GLU A 59 -8.62 3.19 -6.84
N LEU A 60 -8.17 2.97 -5.60
CA LEU A 60 -8.71 3.67 -4.43
C LEU A 60 -8.56 5.19 -4.53
N ILE A 61 -7.36 5.67 -4.89
CA ILE A 61 -7.08 7.10 -5.06
C ILE A 61 -7.94 7.68 -6.19
N ASN A 62 -8.09 6.95 -7.30
CA ASN A 62 -8.91 7.40 -8.42
C ASN A 62 -10.39 7.54 -8.00
N MET A 63 -10.95 6.57 -7.29
CA MET A 63 -12.32 6.66 -6.79
C MET A 63 -12.51 7.84 -5.83
N GLN A 64 -11.54 8.09 -4.95
CA GLN A 64 -11.58 9.23 -4.03
C GLN A 64 -11.54 10.57 -4.79
N LEU A 65 -10.67 10.70 -5.80
CA LEU A 65 -10.60 11.88 -6.64
C LEU A 65 -11.90 12.12 -7.42
N GLN A 66 -12.49 11.06 -7.96
CA GLN A 66 -13.80 11.13 -8.61
C GLN A 66 -14.87 11.61 -7.63
N GLN A 67 -14.89 11.08 -6.41
CA GLN A 67 -15.83 11.50 -5.36
C GLN A 67 -15.64 12.98 -4.99
N SER A 68 -14.39 13.45 -4.80
CA SER A 68 -14.13 14.85 -4.47
C SER A 68 -14.52 15.79 -5.61
N ASN A 69 -14.28 15.40 -6.87
CA ASN A 69 -14.67 16.18 -8.03
C ASN A 69 -16.19 16.33 -8.13
N LEU A 70 -16.94 15.25 -7.88
CA LEU A 70 -18.41 15.30 -7.85
C LEU A 70 -18.92 16.23 -6.74
N LEU A 71 -18.35 16.15 -5.54
CA LEU A 71 -18.71 17.05 -4.43
C LEU A 71 -18.42 18.51 -4.78
N ALA A 72 -17.28 18.81 -5.40
CA ALA A 72 -16.93 20.16 -5.84
C ALA A 72 -17.96 20.72 -6.84
N LEU A 73 -18.38 19.91 -7.82
CA LEU A 73 -19.41 20.30 -8.79
C LEU A 73 -20.74 20.66 -8.10
N ILE A 74 -21.21 19.80 -7.18
CA ILE A 74 -22.44 20.03 -6.42
C ILE A 74 -22.34 21.32 -5.59
N CYS A 75 -21.20 21.56 -4.94
CA CYS A 75 -20.98 22.77 -4.15
C CYS A 75 -20.91 24.05 -5.00
N MET A 76 -20.43 23.96 -6.24
CA MET A 76 -20.41 25.10 -7.16
C MET A 76 -21.81 25.44 -7.68
N GLU A 77 -22.65 24.43 -7.94
CA GLU A 77 -24.03 24.62 -8.42
C GLU A 77 -24.94 25.32 -7.38
N MET A 78 -24.67 25.14 -6.09
CA MET A 78 -25.40 25.84 -5.02
C MET A 78 -25.15 27.36 -4.94
N LYS A 79 -24.22 27.92 -5.73
CA LYS A 79 -23.91 29.36 -5.72
C LYS A 79 -24.62 30.18 -6.81
N GLU A 80 -25.35 29.53 -7.72
CA GLU A 80 -26.02 30.22 -8.84
C GLU A 80 -27.55 30.11 -8.74
N THR A 81 -28.13 30.77 -7.73
CA THR A 81 -29.53 31.23 -7.80
C THR A 81 -29.52 32.75 -7.99
N PRO A 82 -30.04 33.27 -9.12
CA PRO A 82 -30.11 34.71 -9.33
C PRO A 82 -31.28 35.24 -8.49
N ASN A 83 -30.99 36.04 -7.45
CA ASN A 83 -32.01 36.88 -6.83
C ASN A 83 -31.50 38.31 -6.72
N GLU A 84 -31.92 39.14 -7.69
CA GLU A 84 -31.81 40.59 -7.60
C GLU A 84 -32.97 41.13 -6.72
N SER A 85 -32.64 41.80 -5.61
CA SER A 85 -33.09 43.18 -5.32
C SER A 85 -32.58 43.68 -3.96
N PRO A 86 -32.35 45.00 -3.79
CA PRO A 86 -31.81 45.58 -2.55
C PRO A 86 -32.91 46.21 -1.70
N GLN A 87 -33.06 45.84 -0.42
CA GLN A 87 -33.52 46.77 0.63
C GLN A 87 -33.40 46.21 2.08
N GLN A 88 -33.05 47.15 2.96
CA GLN A 88 -32.74 47.06 4.39
C GLN A 88 -33.95 46.68 5.26
N SER A 89 -33.73 45.97 6.38
CA SER A 89 -34.45 46.16 7.67
C SER A 89 -33.90 45.23 8.76
N MET A 90 -33.87 45.74 9.99
CA MET A 90 -33.18 45.25 11.20
C MET A 90 -33.83 44.05 11.92
N ASP A 91 -33.05 43.51 12.88
CA ASP A 91 -33.42 42.77 14.11
C ASP A 91 -33.77 41.26 13.93
N ASN A 92 -33.34 40.29 14.74
CA ASN A 92 -32.65 40.28 16.04
C ASN A 92 -32.32 38.83 16.50
N PHE A 93 -31.42 38.73 17.49
CA PHE A 93 -31.30 37.71 18.57
C PHE A 93 -30.84 36.25 18.31
N ILE A 94 -29.57 36.03 18.72
CA ILE A 94 -28.92 34.88 19.39
C ILE A 94 -29.75 33.59 19.60
N SER A 95 -29.28 32.48 19.00
CA SER A 95 -29.00 31.18 19.67
C SER A 95 -28.21 30.23 18.74
N SER A 96 -27.01 29.82 19.17
CA SER A 96 -26.15 28.75 18.59
C SER A 96 -26.83 27.36 18.66
N PRO A 97 -26.38 26.29 17.94
CA PRO A 97 -24.97 25.91 17.76
C PRO A 97 -24.51 25.50 16.36
N ALA A 98 -23.19 25.48 16.25
CA ALA A 98 -22.42 24.96 15.13
C ALA A 98 -22.87 23.55 14.73
N TYR A 99 -23.32 23.38 13.50
CA TYR A 99 -23.23 22.09 12.83
C TYR A 99 -21.80 22.00 12.28
N SER A 100 -20.87 21.56 13.12
CA SER A 100 -19.61 20.98 12.68
C SER A 100 -19.97 19.86 11.72
N SER A 101 -19.80 20.10 10.43
CA SER A 101 -19.88 19.05 9.44
C SER A 101 -18.62 18.20 9.61
N ASP A 102 -18.73 17.12 10.39
CA ASP A 102 -17.66 16.19 10.79
C ASP A 102 -17.06 15.38 9.63
N TYR A 103 -17.01 15.90 8.40
CA TYR A 103 -16.33 15.23 7.29
C TYR A 103 -14.81 15.40 7.30
N GLN A 104 -14.25 16.11 8.28
CA GLN A 104 -12.79 16.30 8.39
C GLN A 104 -12.04 15.18 9.10
N ASN A 105 -12.71 14.13 9.60
CA ASN A 105 -12.06 13.09 10.40
C ASN A 105 -11.56 11.85 9.64
N ASN A 106 -11.47 11.87 8.30
CA ASN A 106 -10.94 10.71 7.55
C ASN A 106 -9.70 11.01 6.67
N LEU A 107 -9.12 12.21 6.75
CA LEU A 107 -7.85 12.49 6.07
C LEU A 107 -6.63 12.12 6.93
N ASN A 108 -6.77 12.10 8.25
CA ASN A 108 -5.65 11.87 9.18
C ASN A 108 -5.29 10.40 9.41
N PHE A 109 -6.04 9.44 8.85
CA PHE A 109 -5.76 8.01 9.05
C PHE A 109 -4.76 7.43 8.02
N PHE A 110 -4.60 8.06 6.85
CA PHE A 110 -3.79 7.51 5.76
C PHE A 110 -2.49 8.25 5.47
N GLU A 111 -2.29 9.45 6.02
CA GLU A 111 -1.07 10.22 5.79
C GLU A 111 0.17 9.53 6.41
N ASP A 112 -0.03 8.66 7.40
CA ASP A 112 1.02 7.88 8.07
C ASP A 112 1.43 6.60 7.31
N ASN A 113 0.79 6.29 6.16
CA ASN A 113 1.16 5.16 5.30
C ASN A 113 2.01 5.61 4.09
N THR A 114 1.93 6.88 3.71
CA THR A 114 2.76 7.44 2.62
C THR A 114 4.25 7.47 2.99
N SER A 115 4.56 7.62 4.29
CA SER A 115 5.92 7.53 4.85
C SER A 115 6.44 6.09 4.96
N GLN A 116 5.57 5.10 5.14
CA GLN A 116 5.94 3.68 5.15
C GLN A 116 6.13 3.11 3.73
N ASN A 117 5.49 3.71 2.73
CA ASN A 117 5.64 3.32 1.32
C ASN A 117 7.00 3.69 0.70
N SER A 118 7.78 4.56 1.33
CA SER A 118 9.16 4.86 0.93
C SER A 118 10.21 3.92 1.53
N LEU A 119 9.83 2.98 2.39
CA LEU A 119 10.79 2.14 3.14
C LEU A 119 11.06 0.76 2.52
N TRP A 120 10.47 0.47 1.35
CA TRP A 120 10.63 -0.81 0.64
C TRP A 120 11.59 -0.71 -0.54
N GLU A 121 12.72 -0.01 -0.35
CA GLU A 121 13.84 -0.12 -1.27
C GLU A 121 14.28 -1.60 -1.32
N PRO A 122 14.44 -2.21 -2.52
CA PRO A 122 15.01 -3.53 -2.63
C PRO A 122 16.43 -3.49 -2.05
N LEU A 123 16.61 -4.03 -0.86
CA LEU A 123 17.88 -4.00 -0.12
C LEU A 123 18.98 -4.88 -0.74
N TRP A 124 18.82 -5.29 -2.00
CA TRP A 124 19.78 -6.05 -2.77
C TRP A 124 20.03 -5.32 -4.10
N THR A 125 20.95 -4.36 -4.08
CA THR A 125 21.69 -3.92 -5.28
C THR A 125 23.14 -4.34 -5.12
#